data_AF-Q583V6-F1
#
_entry.id   AF-Q583V6-F1
#
_cell.length_a   1.000
_cell.length_b   1.000
_cell.length_c   1.000
_cell.angle_alpha   90.00
_cell.angle_beta   90.00
_cell.angle_gamma   90.00
#
_symmetry.space_group_name_H-M   'P 1'
#
loop_
_entity.id
_entity.type
_entity.pdbx_description
1 polymer ?
#
loop_
_entity_poly.entity_id
_entity_poly.type
_entity_poly.pdbx_seq_one_letter_code
_entity_poly.pdbx_strand_id
1 'polypeptide(L)'
;MIHRSLRSSYFSIHVTKPQRVLLMGYRQCASSAAAPLINAKGAGVSPQKDEVRSTCQELRRVMASLLEDRQCLYRDAVLSAALDPYRSKLQSLLEGNDSFGGSTETPKSLTLGKLLECRDGWAAQVGGDAISLVDFYNAFLLSALVNSHADVQLVLDCMQQHDHMDPTAETYVTIMHSFTAQRKGPNPVAGDTAFHYFGHALKTRGEGFITPELWSAVFVVCAVTGAAGKLLDQWWELLLKTCKEGSSPLPYGAVHAALTWCSSKGDVERVMRYFNTANSNSMVAFDQNDVPHVIGSGSLTTRSSDQVVQQCQLRLLVKLMVTAKAIELDGGLRALVVKDVRRLIDPEVLRAAPWGIINDLLSGLSLQSAMQLLKFRSAAALEKDGAVPFTLWASLLRRCARDHHIDQAESLFLFIRKRFELSGEQKAELVEIMIRMFATLPQGDFASATSLFIEHVIRHPPGEPRVEPNATFYNLLIRAADTRNAAMMTFLEACAAGIDMNIETFEALCRSNRFGTISSLSKKLPHGYQASKLDQQIRIPADADAHLRREEAMRLRGKPLVDSTGEVD
;
A
#
# COMPACT_ATOMS: atom_id res chain seq x y z
N MET A 1 -0.75 -55.43 27.09
CA MET A 1 -1.85 -56.28 27.62
C MET A 1 -2.87 -55.37 28.28
N ILE A 2 -4.07 -55.38 27.70
CA ILE A 2 -5.24 -54.57 28.03
C ILE A 2 -5.81 -55.05 29.36
N HIS A 3 -6.18 -54.14 30.27
CA HIS A 3 -7.44 -54.24 31.02
C HIS A 3 -7.67 -53.03 31.92
N ARG A 4 -8.84 -52.41 31.73
CA ARG A 4 -9.68 -51.62 32.66
C ARG A 4 -10.06 -50.30 31.98
N SER A 5 -11.31 -49.90 31.87
CA SER A 5 -12.60 -50.54 32.09
C SER A 5 -13.58 -49.47 31.62
N LEU A 6 -14.28 -49.72 30.52
CA LEU A 6 -15.42 -48.91 30.07
C LEU A 6 -16.53 -48.94 31.14
N ARG A 7 -16.88 -47.79 31.68
CA ARG A 7 -18.22 -47.50 32.26
C ARG A 7 -18.72 -46.30 31.46
N SER A 8 -19.51 -46.46 30.41
CA SER A 8 -20.94 -46.79 30.39
C SER A 8 -21.73 -46.01 31.43
N SER A 9 -22.24 -44.84 31.02
CA SER A 9 -23.53 -44.34 31.48
C SER A 9 -24.16 -43.58 30.32
N TYR A 10 -25.20 -44.22 29.80
CA TYR A 10 -26.09 -43.82 28.74
C TYR A 10 -26.80 -42.51 29.09
N PHE A 11 -26.86 -41.58 28.14
CA PHE A 11 -28.10 -40.87 27.83
C PHE A 11 -28.17 -40.62 26.32
N SER A 12 -28.77 -41.59 25.64
CA SER A 12 -29.36 -41.40 24.32
C SER A 12 -30.53 -40.44 24.45
N ILE A 13 -30.44 -39.24 23.85
CA ILE A 13 -31.63 -38.49 23.45
C ILE A 13 -31.43 -38.05 22.00
N HIS A 14 -32.41 -38.47 21.20
CA HIS A 14 -32.53 -38.39 19.75
C HIS A 14 -31.98 -37.12 19.09
N VAL A 15 -30.96 -37.28 18.24
CA VAL A 15 -30.72 -36.37 17.12
C VAL A 15 -31.71 -36.76 16.02
N THR A 16 -32.93 -36.26 16.10
CA THR A 16 -33.85 -36.21 14.95
C THR A 16 -33.21 -35.32 13.88
N LYS A 17 -33.02 -35.92 12.70
CA LYS A 17 -32.42 -35.33 11.49
C LYS A 17 -32.87 -33.88 11.26
N PRO A 18 -31.96 -32.94 10.93
CA PRO A 18 -32.35 -31.58 10.57
C PRO A 18 -33.09 -31.62 9.23
N GLN A 19 -34.41 -31.45 9.31
CA GLN A 19 -35.20 -31.06 8.15
C GLN A 19 -34.79 -29.65 7.73
N ARG A 20 -34.52 -29.54 6.43
CA ARG A 20 -34.22 -28.32 5.67
C ARG A 20 -34.99 -27.10 6.18
N VAL A 21 -34.32 -26.24 6.95
CA VAL A 21 -34.67 -24.81 7.05
C VAL A 21 -33.58 -24.04 6.33
N LEU A 22 -33.62 -24.13 5.00
CA LEU A 22 -32.95 -23.18 4.13
C LEU A 22 -33.66 -21.82 4.29
N LEU A 23 -32.88 -20.75 4.44
CA LEU A 23 -33.27 -19.34 4.24
C LEU A 23 -34.07 -18.55 5.29
N MET A 24 -34.24 -19.01 6.54
CA MET A 24 -34.81 -18.15 7.61
C MET A 24 -33.84 -17.66 8.71
N GLY A 25 -32.56 -18.06 8.69
CA GLY A 25 -31.58 -17.63 9.69
C GLY A 25 -31.03 -16.21 9.54
N TYR A 26 -31.24 -15.54 8.41
CA TYR A 26 -30.63 -14.22 8.14
C TYR A 26 -31.50 -13.00 8.47
N ARG A 27 -32.73 -13.19 8.99
CA ARG A 27 -33.65 -12.07 9.29
C ARG A 27 -33.86 -11.75 10.77
N GLN A 28 -33.08 -12.34 11.69
CA GLN A 28 -33.36 -12.23 13.13
C GLN A 28 -32.47 -11.26 13.93
N CYS A 29 -31.92 -10.22 13.30
CA CYS A 29 -31.34 -9.08 14.02
C CYS A 29 -31.94 -7.70 13.68
N ALA A 30 -33.03 -7.65 12.89
CA ALA A 30 -33.69 -6.39 12.52
C ALA A 30 -35.18 -6.38 12.88
N SER A 31 -35.51 -6.47 14.17
CA SER A 31 -36.80 -6.00 14.72
C SER A 31 -36.84 -6.06 16.25
N SER A 32 -36.14 -5.11 16.90
CA SER A 32 -36.51 -4.67 18.24
C SER A 32 -37.26 -3.34 18.12
N ALA A 33 -38.58 -3.38 18.07
CA ALA A 33 -39.43 -2.21 18.34
C ALA A 33 -40.88 -2.64 18.60
N ALA A 34 -41.25 -2.77 19.89
CA ALA A 34 -42.56 -2.37 20.44
C ALA A 34 -42.72 -2.88 21.88
N ALA A 35 -42.27 -2.10 22.87
CA ALA A 35 -42.76 -2.19 24.26
C ALA A 35 -42.37 -0.92 25.04
N PRO A 36 -43.17 -0.48 26.04
CA PRO A 36 -43.71 0.88 26.00
C PRO A 36 -43.08 1.88 26.97
N LEU A 37 -43.24 3.15 26.59
CA LEU A 37 -43.02 4.38 27.35
C LEU A 37 -43.71 4.39 28.72
N ILE A 38 -42.98 4.13 29.81
CA ILE A 38 -43.31 4.69 31.13
C ILE A 38 -41.99 5.07 31.85
N ASN A 39 -41.91 6.34 32.27
CA ASN A 39 -40.85 7.01 33.04
C ASN A 39 -39.60 7.49 32.29
N ALA A 40 -39.84 8.47 31.41
CA ALA A 40 -38.85 9.42 30.95
C ALA A 40 -38.32 10.31 32.11
N LYS A 41 -37.18 9.94 32.68
CA LYS A 41 -36.15 10.92 33.05
C LYS A 41 -35.02 10.75 32.03
N GLY A 42 -35.03 11.64 31.05
CA GLY A 42 -34.23 11.68 29.82
C GLY A 42 -33.00 10.78 29.75
N ALA A 43 -33.12 9.65 29.04
CA ALA A 43 -32.00 9.05 28.34
C ALA A 43 -31.73 9.92 27.10
N GLY A 44 -31.16 11.10 27.31
CA GLY A 44 -30.58 11.86 26.21
C GLY A 44 -29.50 10.98 25.59
N VAL A 45 -29.69 10.56 24.34
CA VAL A 45 -28.62 9.93 23.57
C VAL A 45 -27.46 10.91 23.58
N SER A 46 -26.34 10.53 24.20
CA SER A 46 -25.20 11.41 24.32
C SER A 46 -24.71 11.76 22.91
N PRO A 47 -24.64 13.05 22.52
CA PRO A 47 -24.23 13.46 21.17
C PRO A 47 -22.84 12.93 20.80
N GLN A 48 -21.97 12.74 21.80
CA GLN A 48 -20.65 12.15 21.64
C GLN A 48 -20.70 10.67 21.25
N LYS A 49 -21.65 9.89 21.79
CA LYS A 49 -21.80 8.46 21.45
C LYS A 49 -22.15 8.28 19.98
N ASP A 50 -23.07 9.09 19.47
CA ASP A 50 -23.49 9.06 18.07
C ASP A 50 -22.36 9.51 17.14
N GLU A 51 -21.59 10.53 17.53
CA GLU A 51 -20.45 11.00 16.75
C GLU A 51 -19.31 9.96 16.68
N VAL A 52 -19.01 9.29 17.81
CA VAL A 52 -18.02 8.20 17.85
C VAL A 52 -18.48 7.03 16.98
N ARG A 53 -19.76 6.62 17.08
CA ARG A 53 -20.31 5.52 16.28
C ARG A 53 -20.27 5.85 14.78
N SER A 54 -20.69 7.05 14.40
CA SER A 54 -20.64 7.52 13.02
C SER A 54 -19.20 7.53 12.48
N THR A 55 -18.25 8.04 13.26
CA THR A 55 -16.83 8.06 12.88
C THR A 55 -16.25 6.65 12.75
N CYS A 56 -16.63 5.71 13.63
CA CYS A 56 -16.24 4.30 13.52
C CYS A 56 -16.82 3.62 12.27
N GLN A 57 -18.07 3.91 11.92
CA GLN A 57 -18.71 3.37 10.71
C GLN A 57 -18.03 3.89 9.44
N GLU A 58 -17.74 5.18 9.37
CA GLU A 58 -16.99 5.76 8.24
C GLU A 58 -15.57 5.16 8.13
N LEU A 59 -14.85 5.01 9.25
CA LEU A 59 -13.54 4.37 9.25
C LEU A 59 -13.62 2.92 8.74
N ARG A 60 -14.64 2.15 9.16
CA ARG A 60 -14.86 0.78 8.66
C ARG A 60 -15.17 0.76 7.16
N ARG A 61 -15.95 1.72 6.66
CA ARG A 61 -16.23 1.87 5.21
C ARG A 61 -14.96 2.14 4.42
N VAL A 62 -14.12 3.05 4.90
CA VAL A 62 -12.81 3.32 4.29
C VAL A 62 -11.92 2.08 4.34
N MET A 63 -11.89 1.36 5.47
CA MET A 63 -11.13 0.11 5.60
C MET A 63 -11.59 -0.97 4.61
N ALA A 64 -12.90 -1.10 4.39
CA ALA A 64 -13.46 -2.04 3.42
C ALA A 64 -13.09 -1.68 1.97
N SER A 65 -12.91 -0.39 1.65
CA SER A 65 -12.52 0.08 0.31
C SER A 65 -11.00 0.13 0.09
N LEU A 66 -10.17 -0.08 1.13
CA LEU A 66 -8.70 -0.04 1.00
C LEU A 66 -8.16 -0.99 -0.09
N LEU A 67 -8.77 -2.16 -0.25
CA LEU A 67 -8.34 -3.15 -1.23
C LEU A 67 -8.70 -2.78 -2.68
N GLU A 68 -9.58 -1.77 -2.87
CA GLU A 68 -9.92 -1.25 -4.18
C GLU A 68 -8.83 -0.34 -4.75
N ASP A 69 -8.14 0.42 -3.90
CA ASP A 69 -6.97 1.20 -4.30
C ASP A 69 -5.68 0.46 -3.94
N ARG A 70 -5.04 -0.13 -4.94
CA ARG A 70 -3.74 -0.81 -4.78
C ARG A 70 -2.68 0.12 -4.19
N GLN A 71 -2.77 1.45 -4.34
CA GLN A 71 -1.81 2.38 -3.74
C GLN A 71 -1.73 2.23 -2.23
N CYS A 72 -2.85 1.92 -1.55
CA CYS A 72 -2.86 1.64 -0.12
C CYS A 72 -1.94 0.46 0.26
N LEU A 73 -1.63 -0.44 -0.67
CA LEU A 73 -0.74 -1.59 -0.45
C LEU A 73 0.75 -1.25 -0.57
N TYR A 74 1.15 -0.10 -1.09
CA TYR A 74 2.58 0.24 -1.27
C TYR A 74 2.95 1.71 -1.00
N ARG A 75 1.98 2.59 -0.73
CA ARG A 75 2.20 3.98 -0.33
C ARG A 75 1.58 4.20 1.05
N ASP A 76 2.42 4.24 2.08
CA ASP A 76 1.96 4.52 3.45
C ASP A 76 1.26 5.87 3.57
N ALA A 77 1.69 6.87 2.81
CA ALA A 77 1.04 8.19 2.78
C ALA A 77 -0.42 8.12 2.29
N VAL A 78 -0.74 7.23 1.34
CA VAL A 78 -2.11 7.06 0.85
C VAL A 78 -2.97 6.34 1.88
N LEU A 79 -2.41 5.31 2.53
CA LEU A 79 -3.09 4.61 3.63
C LEU A 79 -3.35 5.55 4.83
N SER A 80 -2.34 6.32 5.22
CA SER A 80 -2.41 7.30 6.32
C SER A 80 -3.42 8.40 6.00
N ALA A 81 -3.36 8.98 4.79
CA ALA A 81 -4.32 10.01 4.37
C ALA A 81 -5.77 9.51 4.35
N ALA A 82 -5.99 8.21 4.08
CA ALA A 82 -7.33 7.62 4.12
C ALA A 82 -7.85 7.40 5.55
N LEU A 83 -7.00 6.96 6.48
CA LEU A 83 -7.41 6.52 7.82
C LEU A 83 -7.28 7.60 8.89
N ASP A 84 -6.19 8.38 8.87
CA ASP A 84 -5.81 9.30 9.96
C ASP A 84 -6.84 10.40 10.26
N PRO A 85 -7.58 10.97 9.28
CA PRO A 85 -8.63 11.95 9.60
C PRO A 85 -9.67 11.39 10.59
N TYR A 86 -10.06 10.13 10.42
CA TYR A 86 -11.04 9.46 11.29
C TYR A 86 -10.41 9.00 12.60
N ARG A 87 -9.19 8.48 12.56
CA ARG A 87 -8.47 8.03 13.77
C ARG A 87 -8.14 9.18 14.72
N SER A 88 -7.71 10.31 14.17
CA SER A 88 -7.43 11.54 14.93
C SER A 88 -8.73 12.13 15.48
N LYS A 89 -9.81 12.09 14.70
CA LYS A 89 -11.14 12.47 15.17
C LYS A 89 -11.58 11.61 16.35
N LEU A 90 -11.45 10.28 16.26
CA LEU A 90 -11.75 9.37 17.37
C LEU A 90 -10.92 9.68 18.62
N GLN A 91 -9.63 9.95 18.47
CA GLN A 91 -8.79 10.36 19.60
C GLN A 91 -9.36 11.63 20.27
N SER A 92 -9.65 12.68 19.49
CA SER A 92 -10.19 13.94 20.04
C SER A 92 -11.53 13.74 20.77
N LEU A 93 -12.39 12.86 20.26
CA LEU A 93 -13.68 12.55 20.88
C LEU A 93 -13.53 11.75 22.19
N LEU A 94 -12.48 10.94 22.34
CA LEU A 94 -12.25 10.10 23.51
C LEU A 94 -11.44 10.80 24.61
N GLU A 95 -10.55 11.74 24.26
CA GLU A 95 -9.77 12.52 25.25
C GLU A 95 -10.58 13.68 25.86
N GLY A 96 -11.66 14.10 25.21
CA GLY A 96 -12.42 15.29 25.59
C GLY A 96 -11.69 16.60 25.26
N ASN A 97 -12.46 17.67 25.08
CA ASN A 97 -11.93 18.97 24.62
C ASN A 97 -10.94 19.66 25.58
N ASP A 98 -10.76 19.17 26.81
CA ASP A 98 -9.92 19.86 27.82
C ASP A 98 -8.42 19.51 27.74
N SER A 99 -8.00 18.64 26.82
CA SER A 99 -6.56 18.42 26.54
C SER A 99 -5.99 19.40 25.50
N PHE A 100 -6.36 20.69 25.56
CA PHE A 100 -5.74 21.76 24.75
C PHE A 100 -4.46 22.28 25.40
N GLY A 101 -3.49 21.38 25.62
CA GLY A 101 -2.11 21.71 25.98
C GLY A 101 -1.20 21.49 24.77
N GLY A 102 -0.99 22.53 23.97
CA GLY A 102 -0.15 22.49 22.77
C GLY A 102 1.26 21.98 23.07
N SER A 103 1.52 20.73 22.69
CA SER A 103 2.85 20.26 22.33
C SER A 103 2.67 19.17 21.27
N THR A 104 3.09 19.46 20.05
CA THR A 104 3.30 18.48 18.96
C THR A 104 4.54 17.62 19.27
N GLU A 105 4.71 17.22 20.53
CA GLU A 105 5.74 16.28 20.93
C GLU A 105 5.21 14.87 20.71
N THR A 106 6.06 14.04 20.10
CA THR A 106 5.85 12.62 19.81
C THR A 106 4.98 11.92 20.86
N PRO A 107 3.98 11.12 20.44
CA PRO A 107 2.99 10.56 21.35
C PRO A 107 3.69 9.82 22.48
N LYS A 108 3.52 10.33 23.71
CA LYS A 108 3.90 9.61 24.93
C LYS A 108 3.27 8.22 24.84
N SER A 109 4.06 7.18 25.14
CA SER A 109 3.59 5.80 25.23
C SER A 109 2.25 5.73 25.97
N LEU A 110 1.27 5.02 25.42
CA LEU A 110 -0.03 4.86 26.07
C LEU A 110 0.18 4.25 27.47
N THR A 111 -0.37 4.89 28.49
CA THR A 111 -0.30 4.41 29.88
C THR A 111 -1.65 3.91 30.33
N LEU A 112 -1.67 2.97 31.28
CA LEU A 112 -2.91 2.50 31.91
C LEU A 112 -3.72 3.68 32.51
N GLY A 113 -3.02 4.65 33.12
CA GLY A 113 -3.65 5.84 33.67
C GLY A 113 -4.43 6.65 32.64
N LYS A 114 -3.85 6.89 31.45
CA LYS A 114 -4.54 7.62 30.37
C LYS A 114 -5.74 6.84 29.82
N LEU A 115 -5.61 5.52 29.69
CA LEU A 115 -6.72 4.66 29.26
C LEU A 115 -7.88 4.72 30.26
N LEU A 116 -7.59 4.61 31.56
CA LEU A 116 -8.59 4.70 32.63
C LEU A 116 -9.23 6.09 32.71
N GLU A 117 -8.46 7.16 32.53
CA GLU A 117 -8.97 8.54 32.47
C GLU A 117 -9.99 8.71 31.33
N CYS A 118 -9.65 8.27 30.11
CA CYS A 118 -10.57 8.29 28.97
C CYS A 118 -11.80 7.41 29.21
N ARG A 119 -11.62 6.22 29.81
CA ARG A 119 -12.71 5.29 30.14
C ARG A 119 -13.67 5.91 31.15
N ASP A 120 -13.16 6.50 32.21
CA ASP A 120 -13.96 7.11 33.28
C ASP A 120 -14.69 8.36 32.76
N GLY A 121 -14.03 9.15 31.90
CA GLY A 121 -14.67 10.23 31.15
C GLY A 121 -15.83 9.76 30.29
N TRP A 122 -15.63 8.67 29.53
CA TRP A 122 -16.69 8.03 28.74
C TRP A 122 -17.84 7.50 29.61
N ALA A 123 -17.51 6.80 30.69
CA ALA A 123 -18.51 6.24 31.61
C ALA A 123 -19.37 7.34 32.25
N ALA A 124 -18.77 8.51 32.55
CA ALA A 124 -19.48 9.67 33.07
C ALA A 124 -20.36 10.39 32.02
N GLN A 125 -19.91 10.47 30.77
CA GLN A 125 -20.58 11.24 29.71
C GLN A 125 -21.62 10.43 28.90
N VAL A 126 -21.38 9.15 28.70
CA VAL A 126 -22.16 8.27 27.82
C VAL A 126 -22.87 7.16 28.60
N GLY A 127 -22.20 6.61 29.61
CA GLY A 127 -22.69 5.53 30.44
C GLY A 127 -21.67 4.41 30.62
N GLY A 128 -21.67 3.79 31.80
CA GLY A 128 -20.74 2.72 32.18
C GLY A 128 -21.33 1.30 32.11
N ASP A 129 -22.41 1.08 31.37
CA ASP A 129 -22.92 -0.27 31.14
C ASP A 129 -21.99 -1.06 30.21
N ALA A 130 -22.01 -2.40 30.31
CA ALA A 130 -21.09 -3.27 29.57
C ALA A 130 -21.11 -3.04 28.05
N ILE A 131 -22.27 -2.75 27.45
CA ILE A 131 -22.38 -2.49 26.00
C ILE A 131 -21.69 -1.17 25.66
N SER A 132 -21.95 -0.12 26.45
CA SER A 132 -21.28 1.18 26.29
C SER A 132 -19.76 1.10 26.47
N LEU A 133 -19.27 0.27 27.40
CA LEU A 133 -17.84 0.08 27.59
C LEU A 133 -17.19 -0.71 26.44
N VAL A 134 -17.87 -1.71 25.86
CA VAL A 134 -17.39 -2.39 24.65
C VAL A 134 -17.33 -1.43 23.46
N ASP A 135 -18.34 -0.56 23.28
CA ASP A 135 -18.33 0.51 22.27
C ASP A 135 -17.11 1.43 22.47
N PHE A 136 -16.81 1.82 23.71
CA PHE A 136 -15.61 2.59 24.06
C PHE A 136 -14.32 1.87 23.68
N TYR A 137 -14.12 0.63 24.11
CA TYR A 137 -12.89 -0.11 23.82
C TYR A 137 -12.66 -0.32 22.33
N ASN A 138 -13.72 -0.61 21.57
CA ASN A 138 -13.64 -0.72 20.12
C ASN A 138 -13.26 0.63 19.48
N ALA A 139 -13.88 1.74 19.90
CA ALA A 139 -13.51 3.07 19.41
C ALA A 139 -12.07 3.45 19.77
N PHE A 140 -11.63 3.11 20.99
CA PHE A 140 -10.29 3.37 21.49
C PHE A 140 -9.23 2.62 20.68
N LEU A 141 -9.46 1.34 20.38
CA LEU A 141 -8.58 0.51 19.53
C LEU A 141 -8.47 1.03 18.09
N LEU A 142 -9.51 1.67 17.55
CA LEU A 142 -9.46 2.30 16.22
C LEU A 142 -8.79 3.67 16.23
N SER A 143 -8.73 4.34 17.38
CA SER A 143 -8.22 5.70 17.48
C SER A 143 -6.72 5.81 17.18
N ALA A 144 -6.25 7.06 17.03
CA ALA A 144 -4.82 7.37 16.89
C ALA A 144 -4.01 7.16 18.19
N LEU A 145 -4.65 6.84 19.32
CA LEU A 145 -3.95 6.53 20.58
C LEU A 145 -3.25 5.15 20.56
N VAL A 146 -3.80 4.21 19.79
CA VAL A 146 -3.30 2.83 19.71
C VAL A 146 -2.38 2.70 18.48
N ASN A 147 -1.06 2.65 18.72
CA ASN A 147 -0.04 2.68 17.67
C ASN A 147 0.90 1.47 17.68
N SER A 148 0.73 0.56 18.63
CA SER A 148 1.56 -0.62 18.77
C SER A 148 0.76 -1.84 19.27
N HIS A 149 1.39 -3.01 19.16
CA HIS A 149 0.89 -4.24 19.78
C HIS A 149 0.78 -4.13 21.32
N ALA A 150 1.72 -3.44 21.96
CA ALA A 150 1.70 -3.24 23.41
C ALA A 150 0.48 -2.42 23.85
N ASP A 151 0.07 -1.43 23.05
CA ASP A 151 -1.14 -0.64 23.30
C ASP A 151 -2.40 -1.51 23.20
N VAL A 152 -2.46 -2.43 22.23
CA VAL A 152 -3.57 -3.39 22.10
C VAL A 152 -3.63 -4.32 23.30
N GLN A 153 -2.49 -4.86 23.76
CA GLN A 153 -2.44 -5.69 24.97
C GLN A 153 -2.90 -4.92 26.21
N LEU A 154 -2.43 -3.69 26.38
CA LEU A 154 -2.85 -2.83 27.49
C LEU A 154 -4.37 -2.61 27.52
N VAL A 155 -4.99 -2.39 26.36
CA VAL A 155 -6.44 -2.23 26.26
C VAL A 155 -7.17 -3.52 26.64
N LEU A 156 -6.70 -4.68 26.15
CA LEU A 156 -7.29 -5.98 26.48
C LEU A 156 -7.14 -6.34 27.96
N ASP A 157 -5.98 -6.07 28.54
CA ASP A 157 -5.71 -6.28 29.96
C ASP A 157 -6.62 -5.40 30.80
N CYS A 158 -6.79 -4.12 30.42
CA CYS A 158 -7.71 -3.21 31.10
C CYS A 158 -9.16 -3.74 31.05
N MET A 159 -9.60 -4.14 29.87
CA MET A 159 -10.94 -4.67 29.63
C MET A 159 -11.23 -5.92 30.48
N GLN A 160 -10.26 -6.84 30.61
CA GLN A 160 -10.41 -8.07 31.40
C GLN A 160 -10.21 -7.88 32.91
N GLN A 161 -9.22 -7.08 33.32
CA GLN A 161 -8.84 -6.95 34.72
C GLN A 161 -9.66 -5.92 35.47
N HIS A 162 -10.01 -4.79 34.84
CA HIS A 162 -10.74 -3.70 35.50
C HIS A 162 -12.26 -3.80 35.30
N ASP A 163 -12.72 -4.14 34.09
CA ASP A 163 -14.15 -4.19 33.79
C ASP A 163 -14.70 -5.62 33.70
N HIS A 164 -13.84 -6.64 33.85
CA HIS A 164 -14.21 -8.07 33.78
C HIS A 164 -14.94 -8.45 32.50
N MET A 165 -14.57 -7.80 31.39
CA MET A 165 -15.18 -8.00 30.09
C MET A 165 -14.29 -8.81 29.15
N ASP A 166 -14.96 -9.63 28.36
CA ASP A 166 -14.36 -10.55 27.44
C ASP A 166 -14.39 -9.99 26.00
N PRO A 167 -13.29 -10.08 25.22
CA PRO A 167 -13.26 -9.57 23.84
C PRO A 167 -14.32 -10.21 22.96
N THR A 168 -15.17 -9.38 22.37
CA THR A 168 -16.22 -9.80 21.42
C THR A 168 -15.63 -10.05 20.03
N ALA A 169 -16.39 -10.68 19.13
CA ALA A 169 -15.94 -10.88 17.74
C ALA A 169 -15.66 -9.53 17.05
N GLU A 170 -16.47 -8.51 17.33
CA GLU A 170 -16.27 -7.15 16.86
C GLU A 170 -15.00 -6.51 17.43
N THR A 171 -14.67 -6.79 18.69
CA THR A 171 -13.40 -6.36 19.30
C THR A 171 -12.21 -6.98 18.56
N TYR A 172 -12.26 -8.27 18.21
CA TYR A 172 -11.21 -8.89 17.40
C TYR A 172 -11.13 -8.32 15.98
N VAL A 173 -12.26 -8.06 15.30
CA VAL A 173 -12.27 -7.34 14.01
C VAL A 173 -11.57 -5.99 14.15
N THR A 174 -11.87 -5.27 15.22
CA THR A 174 -11.30 -3.96 15.51
C THR A 174 -9.79 -4.03 15.78
N ILE A 175 -9.31 -5.06 16.45
CA ILE A 175 -7.88 -5.35 16.63
C ILE A 175 -7.20 -5.60 15.28
N MET A 176 -7.81 -6.38 14.38
CA MET A 176 -7.27 -6.56 13.02
C MET A 176 -7.16 -5.21 12.29
N HIS A 177 -8.21 -4.40 12.36
CA HIS A 177 -8.26 -3.09 11.73
C HIS A 177 -7.23 -2.11 12.31
N SER A 178 -6.94 -2.17 13.62
CA SER A 178 -5.89 -1.33 14.22
C SER A 178 -4.51 -1.68 13.67
N PHE A 179 -4.19 -2.97 13.47
CA PHE A 179 -2.93 -3.38 12.82
C PHE A 179 -2.86 -2.95 11.35
N THR A 180 -3.99 -2.90 10.65
CA THR A 180 -4.05 -2.34 9.29
C THR A 180 -3.63 -0.87 9.29
N ALA A 181 -4.13 -0.08 10.26
CA ALA A 181 -3.83 1.34 10.40
C ALA A 181 -2.40 1.63 10.88
N GLN A 182 -1.79 0.71 11.64
CA GLN A 182 -0.43 0.86 12.18
C GLN A 182 0.69 0.57 11.17
N ARG A 183 0.34 0.21 9.94
CA ARG A 183 1.31 -0.20 8.93
C ARG A 183 2.26 0.95 8.57
N LYS A 184 3.57 0.73 8.77
CA LYS A 184 4.68 1.50 8.22
C LYS A 184 5.50 0.59 7.31
N GLY A 185 5.26 0.64 6.00
CA GLY A 185 5.85 -0.27 5.03
C GLY A 185 5.32 -1.71 5.14
N PRO A 186 5.86 -2.65 4.36
CA PRO A 186 5.60 -4.07 4.57
C PRO A 186 6.11 -4.46 5.96
N ASN A 187 5.20 -4.78 6.87
CA ASN A 187 5.53 -5.21 8.23
C ASN A 187 4.94 -6.61 8.46
N PRO A 188 5.66 -7.68 8.09
CA PRO A 188 5.21 -9.05 8.31
C PRO A 188 4.87 -9.34 9.77
N VAL A 189 5.56 -8.70 10.73
CA VAL A 189 5.31 -8.87 12.17
C VAL A 189 3.91 -8.41 12.56
N ALA A 190 3.37 -7.36 11.93
CA ALA A 190 1.99 -6.92 12.16
C ALA A 190 0.98 -7.98 11.67
N GLY A 191 1.25 -8.61 10.52
CA GLY A 191 0.46 -9.74 10.01
C GLY A 191 0.53 -10.96 10.93
N ASP A 192 1.72 -11.31 11.43
CA ASP A 192 1.92 -12.42 12.36
C ASP A 192 1.21 -12.16 13.71
N THR A 193 1.22 -10.91 14.17
CA THR A 193 0.53 -10.48 15.39
C THR A 193 -1.00 -10.58 15.21
N ALA A 194 -1.53 -10.21 14.05
CA ALA A 194 -2.95 -10.42 13.74
C ALA A 194 -3.32 -11.91 13.80
N PHE A 195 -2.47 -12.81 13.29
CA PHE A 195 -2.70 -14.25 13.43
C PHE A 195 -2.65 -14.74 14.87
N HIS A 196 -1.82 -14.15 15.73
CA HIS A 196 -1.82 -14.47 17.16
C HIS A 196 -3.19 -14.20 17.79
N TYR A 197 -3.79 -13.03 17.56
CA TYR A 197 -5.10 -12.69 18.10
C TYR A 197 -6.23 -13.50 17.46
N PHE A 198 -6.17 -13.74 16.16
CA PHE A 198 -7.15 -14.58 15.47
C PHE A 198 -7.11 -16.02 15.99
N GLY A 199 -5.91 -16.60 16.11
CA GLY A 199 -5.70 -17.93 16.67
C GLY A 199 -6.10 -18.02 18.14
N HIS A 200 -5.89 -16.96 18.93
CA HIS A 200 -6.37 -16.87 20.30
C HIS A 200 -7.91 -16.90 20.36
N ALA A 201 -8.59 -16.08 19.55
CA ALA A 201 -10.06 -16.08 19.46
C ALA A 201 -10.59 -17.47 19.09
N LEU A 202 -10.02 -18.08 18.05
CA LEU A 202 -10.38 -19.41 17.58
C LEU A 202 -10.20 -20.48 18.67
N LYS A 203 -9.06 -20.47 19.37
CA LYS A 203 -8.73 -21.45 20.41
C LYS A 203 -9.62 -21.31 21.65
N THR A 204 -9.91 -20.08 22.07
CA THR A 204 -10.62 -19.82 23.33
C THR A 204 -12.13 -19.82 23.19
N ARG A 205 -12.67 -19.39 22.05
CA ARG A 205 -14.12 -19.27 21.78
C ARG A 205 -14.66 -20.33 20.83
N GLY A 206 -13.80 -21.06 20.13
CA GLY A 206 -14.17 -22.08 19.16
C GLY A 206 -14.52 -21.51 17.78
N GLU A 207 -14.70 -22.41 16.81
CA GLU A 207 -14.96 -22.05 15.40
C GLU A 207 -16.26 -21.24 15.20
N GLY A 208 -17.30 -21.52 15.98
CA GLY A 208 -18.59 -20.83 15.88
C GLY A 208 -18.56 -19.34 16.27
N PHE A 209 -17.48 -18.88 16.92
CA PHE A 209 -17.28 -17.48 17.26
C PHE A 209 -16.70 -16.66 16.09
N ILE A 210 -16.07 -17.32 15.11
CA ILE A 210 -15.41 -16.64 14.01
C ILE A 210 -16.42 -16.27 12.94
N THR A 211 -16.79 -14.98 12.89
CA THR A 211 -17.78 -14.47 11.94
C THR A 211 -17.18 -14.24 10.53
N PRO A 212 -18.00 -14.10 9.48
CA PRO A 212 -17.53 -13.72 8.14
C PRO A 212 -16.73 -12.42 8.11
N GLU A 213 -17.06 -11.47 8.97
CA GLU A 213 -16.39 -10.18 9.11
C GLU A 213 -15.01 -10.37 9.74
N LEU A 214 -14.89 -11.24 10.76
CA LEU A 214 -13.60 -11.56 11.37
C LEU A 214 -12.68 -12.31 10.41
N TRP A 215 -13.22 -13.25 9.63
CA TRP A 215 -12.50 -13.86 8.51
C TRP A 215 -12.05 -12.81 7.49
N SER A 216 -12.92 -11.88 7.10
CA SER A 216 -12.55 -10.83 6.16
C SER A 216 -11.45 -9.93 6.71
N ALA A 217 -11.57 -9.51 7.98
CA ALA A 217 -10.62 -8.60 8.63
C ALA A 217 -9.21 -9.22 8.74
N VAL A 218 -9.08 -10.50 9.12
CA VAL A 218 -7.76 -11.15 9.21
C VAL A 218 -7.08 -11.21 7.83
N PHE A 219 -7.82 -11.54 6.77
CA PHE A 219 -7.26 -11.57 5.41
C PHE A 219 -6.95 -10.17 4.87
N VAL A 220 -7.75 -9.15 5.19
CA VAL A 220 -7.46 -7.75 4.84
C VAL A 220 -6.14 -7.31 5.46
N VAL A 221 -5.93 -7.58 6.76
CA VAL A 221 -4.65 -7.31 7.42
C VAL A 221 -3.50 -8.01 6.70
N CYS A 222 -3.68 -9.27 6.32
CA CYS A 222 -2.65 -10.01 5.58
C CYS A 222 -2.27 -9.32 4.28
N ALA A 223 -3.28 -8.92 3.50
CA ALA A 223 -3.11 -8.25 2.21
C ALA A 223 -2.37 -6.92 2.37
N VAL A 224 -2.74 -6.12 3.38
CA VAL A 224 -2.16 -4.79 3.61
C VAL A 224 -0.76 -4.87 4.21
N THR A 225 -0.54 -5.71 5.22
CA THR A 225 0.76 -5.83 5.93
C THR A 225 1.80 -6.66 5.18
N GLY A 226 1.37 -7.47 4.21
CA GLY A 226 2.25 -8.33 3.42
C GLY A 226 2.68 -9.60 4.17
N ALA A 227 1.76 -10.23 4.90
CA ALA A 227 1.99 -11.45 5.69
C ALA A 227 2.62 -12.59 4.86
N ALA A 228 3.29 -13.52 5.54
CA ALA A 228 3.99 -14.62 4.88
C ALA A 228 3.02 -15.54 4.11
N GLY A 229 3.36 -15.88 2.87
CA GLY A 229 2.50 -16.68 2.01
C GLY A 229 2.15 -18.06 2.58
N LYS A 230 3.05 -18.70 3.33
CA LYS A 230 2.75 -20.01 3.94
C LYS A 230 1.63 -19.93 4.98
N LEU A 231 1.60 -18.84 5.76
CA LEU A 231 0.57 -18.61 6.76
C LEU A 231 -0.77 -18.31 6.10
N LEU A 232 -0.78 -17.49 5.04
CA LEU A 232 -1.98 -17.23 4.25
C LEU A 232 -2.63 -18.52 3.75
N ASP A 233 -1.83 -19.47 3.25
CA ASP A 233 -2.33 -20.78 2.81
C ASP A 233 -2.95 -21.59 3.95
N GLN A 234 -2.31 -21.63 5.12
CA GLN A 234 -2.83 -22.38 6.26
C GLN A 234 -4.18 -21.83 6.72
N TRP A 235 -4.32 -20.51 6.79
CA TRP A 235 -5.58 -19.86 7.14
C TRP A 235 -6.64 -20.00 6.04
N TRP A 236 -6.24 -20.02 4.77
CA TRP A 236 -7.13 -20.30 3.65
C TRP A 236 -7.70 -21.71 3.72
N GLU A 237 -6.87 -22.72 3.91
CA GLU A 237 -7.33 -24.11 4.05
C GLU A 237 -8.25 -24.28 5.28
N LEU A 238 -7.95 -23.60 6.39
CA LEU A 238 -8.82 -23.62 7.57
C LEU A 238 -10.17 -22.95 7.29
N LEU A 239 -10.20 -21.79 6.61
CA LEU A 239 -11.43 -21.14 6.19
C LEU A 239 -12.29 -22.08 5.33
N LEU A 240 -11.68 -22.74 4.34
CA LEU A 240 -12.40 -23.70 3.49
C LEU A 240 -12.98 -24.85 4.29
N LYS A 241 -12.21 -25.41 5.23
CA LYS A 241 -12.65 -26.49 6.09
C LYS A 241 -13.84 -26.06 6.96
N THR A 242 -13.73 -24.93 7.65
CA THR A 242 -14.79 -24.40 8.52
C THR A 242 -16.06 -24.09 7.73
N CYS A 243 -15.96 -23.48 6.55
CA CYS A 243 -17.12 -23.22 5.69
C CYS A 243 -17.76 -24.50 5.16
N LYS A 244 -16.96 -25.50 4.80
CA LYS A 244 -17.48 -26.80 4.33
C LYS A 244 -18.19 -27.58 5.44
N GLU A 245 -17.62 -27.61 6.65
CA GLU A 245 -18.23 -28.27 7.81
C GLU A 245 -19.52 -27.55 8.26
N GLY A 246 -19.52 -26.22 8.22
CA GLY A 246 -20.69 -25.40 8.52
C GLY A 246 -21.73 -25.31 7.40
N SER A 247 -21.45 -25.86 6.21
CA SER A 247 -22.25 -25.64 4.98
C SER A 247 -22.53 -24.15 4.72
N SER A 248 -21.57 -23.28 5.06
CA SER A 248 -21.69 -21.83 4.97
C SER A 248 -20.93 -21.30 3.75
N PRO A 249 -21.40 -20.18 3.14
CA PRO A 249 -20.70 -19.54 2.04
C PRO A 249 -19.38 -18.91 2.50
N LEU A 250 -18.41 -18.82 1.59
CA LEU A 250 -17.15 -18.12 1.85
C LEU A 250 -17.40 -16.60 2.00
N PRO A 251 -16.77 -15.93 2.98
CA PRO A 251 -16.84 -14.48 3.11
C PRO A 251 -16.16 -13.80 1.91
N TYR A 252 -16.91 -12.98 1.16
CA TYR A 252 -16.38 -12.26 0.00
C TYR A 252 -15.15 -11.40 0.34
N GLY A 253 -15.16 -10.73 1.49
CA GLY A 253 -14.05 -9.89 1.94
C GLY A 253 -12.75 -10.68 2.09
N ALA A 254 -12.83 -11.89 2.66
CA ALA A 254 -11.68 -12.79 2.78
C ALA A 254 -11.14 -13.22 1.40
N VAL A 255 -12.03 -13.57 0.47
CA VAL A 255 -11.64 -13.93 -0.91
C VAL A 255 -11.00 -12.74 -1.63
N HIS A 256 -11.61 -11.56 -1.59
CA HIS A 256 -11.08 -10.36 -2.22
C HIS A 256 -9.70 -9.99 -1.67
N ALA A 257 -9.52 -10.07 -0.36
CA ALA A 257 -8.25 -9.83 0.30
C ALA A 257 -7.19 -10.87 -0.06
N ALA A 258 -7.54 -12.15 -0.11
CA ALA A 258 -6.63 -13.22 -0.53
C ALA A 258 -6.14 -13.00 -1.98
N LEU A 259 -7.04 -12.70 -2.93
CA LEU A 259 -6.66 -12.37 -4.30
C LEU A 259 -5.83 -11.08 -4.38
N THR A 260 -6.14 -10.10 -3.54
CA THR A 260 -5.37 -8.84 -3.47
C THR A 260 -3.94 -9.10 -2.99
N TRP A 261 -3.76 -9.93 -1.97
CA TRP A 261 -2.44 -10.38 -1.52
C TRP A 261 -1.66 -11.03 -2.67
N CYS A 262 -2.27 -11.99 -3.39
CA CYS A 262 -1.63 -12.65 -4.53
C CYS A 262 -1.23 -11.66 -5.63
N SER A 263 -2.12 -10.72 -5.94
CA SER A 263 -1.88 -9.69 -6.96
C SER A 263 -0.73 -8.75 -6.58
N SER A 264 -0.55 -8.47 -5.29
CA SER A 264 0.58 -7.66 -4.79
C SER A 264 1.93 -8.37 -4.91
N LYS A 265 1.92 -9.71 -4.93
CA LYS A 265 3.11 -10.56 -5.07
C LYS A 265 3.37 -11.04 -6.50
N GLY A 266 2.43 -10.82 -7.42
CA GLY A 266 2.50 -11.37 -8.78
C GLY A 266 2.38 -12.90 -8.83
N ASP A 267 1.77 -13.52 -7.81
CA ASP A 267 1.67 -14.97 -7.67
C ASP A 267 0.45 -15.51 -8.43
N VAL A 268 0.67 -15.87 -9.71
CA VAL A 268 -0.40 -16.35 -10.60
C VAL A 268 -0.92 -17.73 -10.19
N GLU A 269 -0.06 -18.61 -9.70
CA GLU A 269 -0.50 -19.95 -9.29
C GLU A 269 -1.50 -19.86 -8.15
N ARG A 270 -1.16 -19.08 -7.11
CA ARG A 270 -2.05 -18.91 -5.97
C ARG A 270 -3.31 -18.12 -6.32
N VAL A 271 -3.21 -17.05 -7.11
CA VAL A 271 -4.40 -16.28 -7.49
C VAL A 271 -5.42 -17.14 -8.23
N MET A 272 -4.95 -18.00 -9.16
CA MET A 272 -5.80 -18.90 -9.92
C MET A 272 -6.40 -19.99 -9.04
N ARG A 273 -5.61 -20.58 -8.14
CA ARG A 273 -6.10 -21.57 -7.16
C ARG A 273 -7.21 -20.97 -6.30
N TYR A 274 -6.97 -19.82 -5.67
CA TYR A 274 -7.96 -19.18 -4.80
C TYR A 274 -9.21 -18.75 -5.56
N PHE A 275 -9.07 -18.18 -6.76
CA PHE A 275 -10.22 -17.80 -7.59
C PHE A 275 -11.06 -19.01 -8.00
N ASN A 276 -10.42 -20.11 -8.43
CA ASN A 276 -11.13 -21.33 -8.80
C ASN A 276 -11.81 -22.00 -7.60
N THR A 277 -11.15 -22.02 -6.43
CA THR A 277 -11.77 -22.50 -5.19
C THR A 277 -12.96 -21.63 -4.80
N ALA A 278 -12.82 -20.30 -4.87
CA ALA A 278 -13.92 -19.38 -4.61
C ALA A 278 -15.09 -19.57 -5.59
N ASN A 279 -14.81 -19.76 -6.88
CA ASN A 279 -15.82 -20.05 -7.88
C ASN A 279 -16.47 -21.44 -7.69
N SER A 280 -15.78 -22.40 -7.09
CA SER A 280 -16.33 -23.74 -6.83
C SER A 280 -17.17 -23.82 -5.55
N ASN A 281 -17.21 -22.74 -4.77
CA ASN A 281 -17.99 -22.63 -3.54
C ASN A 281 -18.99 -21.48 -3.67
N SER A 282 -20.00 -21.45 -2.79
CA SER A 282 -20.82 -20.24 -2.66
C SER A 282 -20.05 -19.17 -1.87
N MET A 283 -20.37 -17.90 -2.11
CA MET A 283 -19.82 -16.78 -1.36
C MET A 283 -20.93 -15.86 -0.87
N VAL A 284 -20.65 -15.10 0.18
CA VAL A 284 -21.57 -14.08 0.71
C VAL A 284 -20.85 -12.73 0.73
N ALA A 285 -21.47 -11.74 0.11
CA ALA A 285 -21.06 -10.34 0.18
C ALA A 285 -22.15 -9.55 0.91
N PHE A 286 -21.77 -8.51 1.64
CA PHE A 286 -22.70 -7.60 2.30
C PHE A 286 -22.68 -6.25 1.58
N ASP A 287 -23.86 -5.65 1.40
CA ASP A 287 -23.97 -4.30 0.86
C ASP A 287 -23.72 -3.22 1.93
N GLN A 288 -23.95 -1.95 1.61
CA GLN A 288 -23.75 -0.83 2.54
C GLN A 288 -24.75 -0.81 3.70
N ASN A 289 -25.83 -1.58 3.61
CA ASN A 289 -26.89 -1.71 4.62
C ASN A 289 -26.82 -3.05 5.35
N ASP A 290 -25.69 -3.76 5.25
CA ASP A 290 -25.46 -5.10 5.81
C ASP A 290 -26.44 -6.17 5.28
N VAL A 291 -26.98 -5.99 4.07
CA VAL A 291 -27.83 -6.99 3.41
C VAL A 291 -26.94 -8.05 2.74
N PRO A 292 -27.15 -9.35 3.02
CA PRO A 292 -26.35 -10.42 2.43
C PRO A 292 -26.78 -10.74 0.99
N HIS A 293 -25.83 -10.71 0.07
CA HIS A 293 -25.93 -11.16 -1.31
C HIS A 293 -25.14 -12.46 -1.49
N VAL A 294 -25.83 -13.56 -1.79
CA VAL A 294 -25.20 -14.87 -2.00
C VAL A 294 -24.83 -15.04 -3.47
N ILE A 295 -23.53 -15.24 -3.71
CA ILE A 295 -22.99 -15.61 -5.02
C ILE A 295 -22.94 -17.14 -5.05
N GLY A 296 -23.76 -17.75 -5.89
CA GLY A 296 -23.81 -19.22 -6.00
C GLY A 296 -22.50 -19.82 -6.52
N SER A 297 -22.29 -21.11 -6.28
CA SER A 297 -21.18 -21.85 -6.90
C SER A 297 -21.25 -21.76 -8.43
N GLY A 298 -20.10 -21.57 -9.07
CA GLY A 298 -19.92 -21.31 -10.50
C GLY A 298 -20.29 -19.90 -10.93
N SER A 299 -20.89 -19.10 -10.04
CA SER A 299 -21.50 -17.82 -10.42
C SER A 299 -20.51 -16.68 -10.57
N LEU A 300 -19.21 -16.85 -10.29
CA LEU A 300 -18.23 -15.83 -10.61
C LEU A 300 -17.97 -15.69 -12.11
N THR A 301 -18.35 -16.70 -12.88
CA THR A 301 -18.11 -16.78 -14.33
C THR A 301 -19.40 -16.83 -15.16
N THR A 302 -20.56 -16.59 -14.53
CA THR A 302 -21.87 -16.48 -15.18
C THR A 302 -22.49 -15.11 -14.90
N ARG A 303 -23.23 -14.59 -15.88
CA ARG A 303 -23.79 -13.24 -15.79
C ARG A 303 -24.90 -13.24 -14.72
N SER A 304 -24.81 -12.32 -13.77
CA SER A 304 -25.84 -12.11 -12.75
C SER A 304 -26.75 -10.95 -13.15
N SER A 305 -28.02 -11.00 -12.77
CA SER A 305 -28.95 -9.85 -12.86
C SER A 305 -28.77 -8.85 -11.70
N ASP A 306 -28.08 -9.25 -10.63
CA ASP A 306 -27.82 -8.41 -9.46
C ASP A 306 -26.55 -7.56 -9.68
N GLN A 307 -26.71 -6.24 -9.63
CA GLN A 307 -25.60 -5.29 -9.81
C GLN A 307 -24.55 -5.39 -8.71
N VAL A 308 -24.92 -5.74 -7.47
CA VAL A 308 -23.97 -5.92 -6.35
C VAL A 308 -23.10 -7.14 -6.62
N VAL A 309 -23.70 -8.22 -7.12
CA VAL A 309 -22.97 -9.42 -7.54
C VAL A 309 -22.03 -9.10 -8.72
N GLN A 310 -22.50 -8.33 -9.71
CA GLN A 310 -21.63 -7.90 -10.81
C GLN A 310 -20.47 -7.02 -10.32
N GLN A 311 -20.67 -6.13 -9.36
CA GLN A 311 -19.59 -5.35 -8.74
C GLN A 311 -18.55 -6.27 -8.07
N CYS A 312 -19.01 -7.28 -7.34
CA CYS A 312 -18.15 -8.29 -6.73
C CYS A 312 -17.36 -9.08 -7.80
N GLN A 313 -18.03 -9.53 -8.86
CA GLN A 313 -17.38 -10.19 -10.00
C GLN A 313 -16.31 -9.30 -10.62
N LEU A 314 -16.62 -8.03 -10.91
CA LEU A 314 -15.68 -7.07 -11.48
C LEU A 314 -14.45 -6.92 -10.58
N ARG A 315 -14.64 -6.68 -9.27
CA ARG A 315 -13.55 -6.51 -8.30
C ARG A 315 -12.62 -7.73 -8.28
N LEU A 316 -13.15 -8.95 -8.28
CA LEU A 316 -12.32 -10.17 -8.26
C LEU A 316 -11.62 -10.41 -9.60
N LEU A 317 -12.31 -10.19 -10.73
CA LEU A 317 -11.75 -10.34 -12.07
C LEU A 317 -10.58 -9.39 -12.31
N VAL A 318 -10.66 -8.13 -11.86
CA VAL A 318 -9.55 -7.19 -12.04
C VAL A 318 -8.32 -7.57 -11.22
N LYS A 319 -8.46 -8.30 -10.09
CA LYS A 319 -7.29 -8.81 -9.35
C LYS A 319 -6.55 -9.90 -10.14
N LEU A 320 -7.25 -10.72 -10.92
CA LEU A 320 -6.61 -11.65 -11.88
C LEU A 320 -5.82 -10.87 -12.94
N MET A 321 -6.43 -9.83 -13.50
CA MET A 321 -5.79 -8.95 -14.50
C MET A 321 -4.49 -8.34 -13.98
N VAL A 322 -4.53 -7.80 -12.76
CA VAL A 322 -3.38 -7.15 -12.12
C VAL A 322 -2.26 -8.13 -11.84
N THR A 323 -2.58 -9.35 -11.39
CA THR A 323 -1.56 -10.37 -11.11
C THR A 323 -0.77 -10.73 -12.37
N ALA A 324 -1.42 -10.72 -13.54
CA ALA A 324 -0.80 -10.97 -14.84
C ALA A 324 -0.03 -9.77 -15.43
N LYS A 325 -0.11 -8.57 -14.82
CA LYS A 325 0.43 -7.33 -15.41
C LYS A 325 1.94 -7.38 -15.71
N ALA A 326 2.71 -8.04 -14.84
CA ALA A 326 4.17 -8.12 -14.96
C ALA A 326 4.66 -9.32 -15.79
N ILE A 327 3.74 -10.16 -16.29
CA ILE A 327 4.08 -11.39 -16.98
C ILE A 327 3.92 -11.16 -18.48
N GLU A 328 5.01 -11.30 -19.23
CA GLU A 328 5.02 -11.13 -20.68
C GLU A 328 4.17 -12.19 -21.38
N LEU A 329 4.30 -13.46 -20.95
CA LEU A 329 3.55 -14.61 -21.46
C LEU A 329 2.50 -15.07 -20.45
N ASP A 330 1.43 -14.29 -20.29
CA ASP A 330 0.36 -14.56 -19.33
C ASP A 330 -0.62 -15.67 -19.76
N GLY A 331 -0.29 -16.45 -20.80
CA GLY A 331 -1.13 -17.54 -21.31
C GLY A 331 -2.50 -17.10 -21.84
N GLY A 332 -2.69 -15.80 -22.11
CA GLY A 332 -3.98 -15.23 -22.51
C GLY A 332 -4.91 -14.90 -21.35
N LEU A 333 -4.44 -14.95 -20.09
CA LEU A 333 -5.25 -14.62 -18.91
C LEU A 333 -5.86 -13.22 -19.00
N ARG A 334 -5.10 -12.19 -19.40
CA ARG A 334 -5.65 -10.84 -19.58
C ARG A 334 -6.77 -10.80 -20.61
N ALA A 335 -6.58 -11.46 -21.76
CA ALA A 335 -7.59 -11.53 -22.80
C ALA A 335 -8.86 -12.25 -22.34
N LEU A 336 -8.71 -13.33 -21.55
CA LEU A 336 -9.80 -14.06 -20.93
C LEU A 336 -10.58 -13.16 -19.95
N VAL A 337 -9.89 -12.46 -19.06
CA VAL A 337 -10.53 -11.53 -18.11
C VAL A 337 -11.26 -10.41 -18.84
N VAL A 338 -10.68 -9.83 -19.90
CA VAL A 338 -11.37 -8.80 -20.71
C VAL A 338 -12.65 -9.36 -21.34
N LYS A 339 -12.60 -10.58 -21.87
CA LYS A 339 -13.76 -11.26 -22.44
C LYS A 339 -14.83 -11.50 -21.38
N ASP A 340 -14.44 -11.92 -20.19
CA ASP A 340 -15.37 -12.12 -19.08
C ASP A 340 -15.97 -10.82 -18.57
N VAL A 341 -15.19 -9.75 -18.41
CA VAL A 341 -15.73 -8.43 -18.04
C VAL A 341 -16.79 -7.98 -19.07
N ARG A 342 -16.52 -8.11 -20.37
CA ARG A 342 -17.48 -7.76 -21.43
C ARG A 342 -18.74 -8.63 -21.43
N ARG A 343 -18.61 -9.90 -21.03
CA ARG A 343 -19.71 -10.89 -21.02
C ARG A 343 -20.58 -10.78 -19.76
N LEU A 344 -19.97 -10.46 -18.63
CA LEU A 344 -20.57 -10.58 -17.30
C LEU A 344 -21.02 -9.25 -16.71
N ILE A 345 -20.35 -8.14 -17.04
CA ILE A 345 -20.53 -6.86 -16.36
C ILE A 345 -21.31 -5.90 -17.24
N ASP A 346 -22.40 -5.37 -16.70
CA ASP A 346 -23.23 -4.38 -17.39
C ASP A 346 -22.48 -3.04 -17.52
N PRO A 347 -22.72 -2.28 -18.60
CA PRO A 347 -22.10 -0.98 -18.80
C PRO A 347 -22.35 0.00 -17.65
N GLU A 348 -23.51 -0.07 -17.00
CA GLU A 348 -23.84 0.76 -15.83
C GLU A 348 -23.00 0.42 -14.60
N VAL A 349 -22.73 -0.87 -14.36
CA VAL A 349 -21.85 -1.32 -13.27
C VAL A 349 -20.42 -0.85 -13.50
N LEU A 350 -19.94 -0.98 -14.74
CA LEU A 350 -18.62 -0.46 -15.12
C LEU A 350 -18.55 1.06 -15.01
N ARG A 351 -19.65 1.77 -15.32
CA ARG A 351 -19.76 3.22 -15.16
C ARG A 351 -19.92 3.66 -13.70
N ALA A 352 -20.39 2.81 -12.79
CA ALA A 352 -20.47 3.13 -11.36
C ALA A 352 -19.21 2.72 -10.58
N ALA A 353 -18.33 1.91 -11.18
CA ALA A 353 -17.17 1.34 -10.49
C ALA A 353 -16.23 2.40 -9.91
N PRO A 354 -15.61 2.13 -8.73
CA PRO A 354 -14.58 2.98 -8.15
C PRO A 354 -13.35 3.13 -9.05
N TRP A 355 -12.70 4.29 -8.99
CA TRP A 355 -11.52 4.57 -9.83
C TRP A 355 -10.36 3.61 -9.59
N GLY A 356 -10.20 3.07 -8.37
CA GLY A 356 -9.20 2.03 -8.07
C GLY A 356 -9.43 0.74 -8.85
N ILE A 357 -10.69 0.30 -8.97
CA ILE A 357 -11.07 -0.88 -9.77
C ILE A 357 -10.87 -0.61 -11.27
N ILE A 358 -11.18 0.60 -11.73
CA ILE A 358 -10.88 1.01 -13.10
C ILE A 358 -9.36 0.99 -13.34
N ASN A 359 -8.54 1.50 -12.41
CA ASN A 359 -7.07 1.45 -12.51
C ASN A 359 -6.55 0.03 -12.69
N ASP A 360 -7.08 -0.90 -11.89
CA ASP A 360 -6.72 -2.31 -11.97
C ASP A 360 -7.12 -2.92 -13.32
N LEU A 361 -8.30 -2.58 -13.85
CA LEU A 361 -8.73 -3.01 -15.18
C LEU A 361 -7.85 -2.44 -16.30
N LEU A 362 -7.51 -1.15 -16.23
CA LEU A 362 -6.65 -0.48 -17.23
C LEU A 362 -5.28 -1.15 -17.35
N SER A 363 -4.80 -1.78 -16.27
CA SER A 363 -3.49 -2.43 -16.24
C SER A 363 -3.32 -3.57 -17.24
N GLY A 364 -4.41 -4.21 -17.69
CA GLY A 364 -4.38 -5.30 -18.68
C GLY A 364 -5.01 -4.99 -20.03
N LEU A 365 -5.55 -3.79 -20.24
CA LEU A 365 -6.10 -3.36 -21.53
C LEU A 365 -5.01 -2.87 -22.48
N SER A 366 -5.27 -2.68 -23.78
CA SER A 366 -4.35 -1.90 -24.63
C SER A 366 -4.44 -0.40 -24.30
N LEU A 367 -3.48 0.42 -24.73
CA LEU A 367 -3.54 1.88 -24.53
C LEU A 367 -4.83 2.50 -25.12
N GLN A 368 -5.23 2.08 -26.32
CA GLN A 368 -6.45 2.57 -26.96
C GLN A 368 -7.71 2.16 -26.18
N SER A 369 -7.80 0.90 -25.75
CA SER A 369 -8.93 0.43 -24.94
C SER A 369 -8.96 1.08 -23.56
N ALA A 370 -7.79 1.36 -22.97
CA ALA A 370 -7.66 2.08 -21.71
C ALA A 370 -8.21 3.51 -21.84
N MET A 371 -7.84 4.24 -22.90
CA MET A 371 -8.37 5.57 -23.20
C MET A 371 -9.89 5.55 -23.44
N GLN A 372 -10.39 4.56 -24.18
CA GLN A 372 -11.83 4.41 -24.41
C GLN A 372 -12.60 4.13 -23.11
N LEU A 373 -12.04 3.30 -22.22
CA LEU A 373 -12.65 3.02 -20.91
C LEU A 373 -12.70 4.26 -20.02
N LEU A 374 -11.61 5.04 -19.96
CA LEU A 374 -11.57 6.29 -19.21
C LEU A 374 -12.66 7.26 -19.71
N LYS A 375 -12.73 7.47 -21.03
CA LYS A 375 -13.76 8.32 -21.66
C LYS A 375 -15.17 7.79 -21.40
N PHE A 376 -15.38 6.48 -21.51
CA PHE A 376 -16.67 5.85 -21.23
C PHE A 376 -17.12 6.08 -19.78
N ARG A 377 -16.21 5.90 -18.82
CA ARG A 377 -16.48 6.08 -17.39
C ARG A 377 -16.70 7.55 -17.02
N SER A 378 -15.95 8.46 -17.65
CA SER A 378 -15.99 9.89 -17.39
C SER A 378 -17.13 10.62 -18.14
N ALA A 379 -17.68 10.04 -19.21
CA ALA A 379 -18.68 10.69 -20.08
C ALA A 379 -19.94 11.17 -19.35
N ALA A 380 -20.36 10.48 -18.28
CA ALA A 380 -21.53 10.85 -17.50
C ALA A 380 -21.24 11.91 -16.42
N ALA A 381 -19.97 12.19 -16.12
CA ALA A 381 -19.60 13.23 -15.17
C ALA A 381 -19.69 14.61 -15.81
N LEU A 382 -20.11 15.62 -15.04
CA LEU A 382 -20.23 17.00 -15.50
C LEU A 382 -18.91 17.54 -16.09
N GLU A 383 -17.78 17.19 -15.47
CA GLU A 383 -16.44 17.63 -15.88
C GLU A 383 -15.83 16.78 -17.00
N LYS A 384 -16.51 15.70 -17.42
CA LYS A 384 -16.01 14.70 -18.37
C LYS A 384 -14.63 14.21 -17.95
N ASP A 385 -13.61 14.39 -18.79
CA ASP A 385 -12.22 14.01 -18.51
C ASP A 385 -11.66 14.63 -17.22
N GLY A 386 -12.21 15.76 -16.75
CA GLY A 386 -11.84 16.39 -15.47
C GLY A 386 -12.17 15.53 -14.25
N ALA A 387 -13.19 14.68 -14.35
CA ALA A 387 -13.60 13.79 -13.27
C ALA A 387 -12.65 12.59 -13.07
N VAL A 388 -11.72 12.36 -14.00
CA VAL A 388 -10.72 11.28 -13.91
C VAL A 388 -9.58 11.73 -12.98
N PRO A 389 -9.30 11.02 -11.88
CA PRO A 389 -8.21 11.37 -10.97
C PRO A 389 -6.86 11.48 -11.67
N PHE A 390 -6.06 12.47 -11.27
CA PHE A 390 -4.69 12.68 -11.77
C PHE A 390 -3.85 11.39 -11.72
N THR A 391 -4.00 10.59 -10.67
CA THR A 391 -3.26 9.32 -10.49
C THR A 391 -3.51 8.32 -11.62
N LEU A 392 -4.70 8.30 -12.22
CA LEU A 392 -5.01 7.48 -13.39
C LEU A 392 -4.33 8.01 -14.65
N TRP A 393 -4.38 9.31 -14.87
CA TRP A 393 -3.66 9.92 -16.00
C TRP A 393 -2.15 9.71 -15.90
N ALA A 394 -1.57 9.91 -14.73
CA ALA A 394 -0.17 9.62 -14.46
C ALA A 394 0.14 8.12 -14.63
N SER A 395 -0.77 7.21 -14.26
CA SER A 395 -0.59 5.77 -14.48
C SER A 395 -0.56 5.40 -15.97
N LEU A 396 -1.39 6.07 -16.78
CA LEU A 396 -1.43 5.87 -18.22
C LEU A 396 -0.18 6.45 -18.88
N LEU A 397 0.27 7.63 -18.44
CA LEU A 397 1.52 8.23 -18.91
C LEU A 397 2.71 7.35 -18.59
N ARG A 398 2.81 6.82 -17.36
CA ARG A 398 3.85 5.86 -16.96
C ARG A 398 3.87 4.64 -17.87
N ARG A 399 2.71 4.19 -18.32
CA ARG A 399 2.60 3.06 -19.23
C ARG A 399 3.08 3.40 -20.63
N CYS A 400 2.64 4.52 -21.20
CA CYS A 400 3.14 4.99 -22.50
C CYS A 400 4.67 5.16 -22.46
N ALA A 401 5.18 5.75 -21.38
CA ALA A 401 6.60 5.94 -21.16
C ALA A 401 7.39 4.63 -21.07
N ARG A 402 6.91 3.66 -20.28
CA ARG A 402 7.56 2.37 -20.12
C ARG A 402 7.54 1.52 -21.40
N ASP A 403 6.45 1.59 -22.14
CA ASP A 403 6.29 0.84 -23.40
C ASP A 403 6.92 1.63 -24.59
N HIS A 404 7.62 2.75 -24.33
CA HIS A 404 8.29 3.63 -25.30
C HIS A 404 7.39 4.13 -26.45
N HIS A 405 6.12 4.36 -26.16
CA HIS A 405 5.14 4.99 -27.05
C HIS A 405 5.29 6.52 -27.00
N ILE A 406 6.38 7.04 -27.58
CA ILE A 406 6.84 8.44 -27.42
C ILE A 406 5.75 9.44 -27.83
N ASP A 407 5.20 9.33 -29.06
CA ASP A 407 4.19 10.27 -29.56
C ASP A 407 2.93 10.32 -28.66
N GLN A 408 2.50 9.15 -28.17
CA GLN A 408 1.34 9.07 -27.27
C GLN A 408 1.67 9.61 -25.88
N ALA A 409 2.89 9.38 -25.38
CA ALA A 409 3.35 9.91 -24.10
C ALA A 409 3.42 11.44 -24.13
N GLU A 410 4.02 12.03 -25.18
CA GLU A 410 4.10 13.49 -25.36
C GLU A 410 2.72 14.12 -25.51
N SER A 411 1.86 13.52 -26.34
CA SER A 411 0.47 13.98 -26.51
C SER A 411 -0.31 13.95 -25.20
N LEU A 412 -0.14 12.89 -24.41
CA LEU A 412 -0.80 12.74 -23.11
C LEU A 412 -0.22 13.71 -22.06
N PHE A 413 1.10 13.89 -22.03
CA PHE A 413 1.78 14.86 -21.15
C PHE A 413 1.28 16.28 -21.41
N LEU A 414 1.22 16.70 -22.68
CA LEU A 414 0.67 17.99 -23.08
C LEU A 414 -0.82 18.12 -22.75
N PHE A 415 -1.60 17.07 -22.96
CA PHE A 415 -3.03 17.04 -22.62
C PHE A 415 -3.24 17.27 -21.12
N ILE A 416 -2.53 16.54 -20.26
CA ILE A 416 -2.68 16.65 -18.81
C ILE A 416 -2.33 18.07 -18.35
N ARG A 417 -1.20 18.62 -18.81
CA ARG A 417 -0.75 19.97 -18.46
C ARG A 417 -1.72 21.07 -18.88
N LYS A 418 -2.35 20.94 -20.04
CA LYS A 418 -3.32 21.95 -20.53
C LYS A 418 -4.70 21.82 -19.91
N ARG A 419 -5.09 20.61 -19.48
CA ARG A 419 -6.45 20.33 -19.03
C ARG A 419 -6.65 20.52 -17.51
N PHE A 420 -5.60 20.31 -16.71
CA PHE A 420 -5.66 20.26 -15.26
C PHE A 420 -4.80 21.35 -14.60
N GLU A 421 -5.29 21.92 -13.51
CA GLU A 421 -4.45 22.69 -12.59
C GLU A 421 -3.63 21.72 -11.75
N LEU A 422 -2.31 21.69 -11.98
CA LEU A 422 -1.40 20.75 -11.31
C LEU A 422 -0.84 21.36 -10.04
N SER A 423 -0.68 20.54 -8.99
CA SER A 423 0.21 20.87 -7.87
C SER A 423 1.69 20.74 -8.27
N GLY A 424 2.59 21.32 -7.47
CA GLY A 424 4.04 21.18 -7.69
C GLY A 424 4.49 19.72 -7.70
N GLU A 425 3.96 18.90 -6.79
CA GLU A 425 4.24 17.46 -6.72
C GLU A 425 3.72 16.71 -7.94
N GLN A 426 2.50 17.01 -8.39
CA GLN A 426 1.91 16.38 -9.57
C GLN A 426 2.70 16.72 -10.84
N LYS A 427 3.08 17.99 -11.00
CA LYS A 427 3.92 18.39 -12.14
C LYS A 427 5.30 17.74 -12.07
N ALA A 428 5.93 17.70 -10.89
CA ALA A 428 7.20 17.01 -10.69
C ALA A 428 7.10 15.53 -11.09
N GLU A 429 6.02 14.85 -10.72
CA GLU A 429 5.77 13.46 -11.11
C GLU A 429 5.63 13.30 -12.63
N LEU A 430 4.85 14.16 -13.31
CA LEU A 430 4.71 14.08 -14.78
C LEU A 430 6.05 14.29 -15.49
N VAL A 431 6.83 15.29 -15.04
CA VAL A 431 8.16 15.59 -15.58
C VAL A 431 9.09 14.41 -15.36
N GLU A 432 9.10 13.81 -14.16
CA GLU A 432 9.92 12.64 -13.83
C GLU A 432 9.59 11.46 -14.76
N ILE A 433 8.31 11.21 -15.02
CA ILE A 433 7.86 10.12 -15.90
C ILE A 433 8.42 10.33 -17.32
N MET A 434 8.36 11.56 -17.83
CA MET A 434 8.84 11.87 -19.18
C MET A 434 10.38 11.81 -19.27
N ILE A 435 11.11 12.40 -18.31
CA ILE A 435 12.58 12.30 -18.31
C ILE A 435 13.00 10.83 -18.19
N ARG A 436 12.32 10.03 -17.36
CA ARG A 436 12.59 8.59 -17.21
C ARG A 436 12.35 7.83 -18.52
N MET A 437 11.33 8.18 -19.31
CA MET A 437 11.10 7.57 -20.62
C MET A 437 12.36 7.69 -21.50
N PHE A 438 12.87 8.92 -21.64
CA PHE A 438 14.07 9.20 -22.45
C PHE A 438 15.35 8.58 -21.85
N ALA A 439 15.46 8.53 -20.52
CA ALA A 439 16.59 7.93 -19.81
C ALA A 439 16.61 6.39 -19.82
N THR A 440 15.50 5.74 -20.18
CA THR A 440 15.38 4.26 -20.18
C THR A 440 15.36 3.65 -21.58
N LEU A 441 15.45 4.47 -22.64
CA LEU A 441 15.65 3.99 -24.00
C LEU A 441 16.95 3.18 -24.12
N PRO A 442 17.05 2.22 -25.07
CA PRO A 442 18.27 1.44 -25.30
C PRO A 442 19.51 2.29 -25.54
N GLN A 443 19.34 3.42 -26.24
CA GLN A 443 20.26 4.55 -26.25
C GLN A 443 19.53 5.70 -25.58
N GLY A 444 19.99 6.12 -24.39
CA GLY A 444 19.38 7.25 -23.68
C GLY A 444 19.32 8.49 -24.57
N ASP A 445 18.18 9.18 -24.57
CA ASP A 445 18.03 10.42 -25.32
C ASP A 445 18.31 11.62 -24.40
N PHE A 446 19.60 11.94 -24.30
CA PHE A 446 20.07 13.05 -23.47
C PHE A 446 19.51 14.39 -23.92
N ALA A 447 19.38 14.61 -25.23
CA ALA A 447 18.94 15.89 -25.79
C ALA A 447 17.48 16.17 -25.41
N SER A 448 16.59 15.20 -25.60
CA SER A 448 15.18 15.32 -25.23
C SER A 448 14.99 15.42 -23.72
N ALA A 449 15.72 14.60 -22.95
CA ALA A 449 15.67 14.65 -21.48
C ALA A 449 16.13 16.02 -20.94
N THR A 450 17.22 16.57 -21.48
CA THR A 450 17.76 17.88 -21.11
C THR A 450 16.84 19.02 -21.54
N SER A 451 16.27 18.94 -22.74
CA SER A 451 15.29 19.92 -23.23
C SER A 451 14.09 20.00 -22.28
N LEU A 452 13.55 18.85 -21.87
CA LEU A 452 12.42 18.76 -20.96
C LEU A 452 12.76 19.29 -19.55
N PHE A 453 13.97 19.01 -19.07
CA PHE A 453 14.48 19.55 -17.81
C PHE A 453 14.62 21.08 -17.86
N ILE A 454 15.23 21.62 -18.92
CA ILE A 454 15.38 23.07 -19.11
C ILE A 454 14.00 23.74 -19.20
N GLU A 455 13.06 23.17 -19.95
CA GLU A 455 11.72 23.74 -20.11
C GLU A 455 10.94 23.74 -18.79
N HIS A 456 10.90 22.61 -18.07
CA HIS A 456 9.97 22.46 -16.93
C HIS A 456 10.57 22.71 -15.55
N VAL A 457 11.88 22.53 -15.38
CA VAL A 457 12.57 22.68 -14.09
C VAL A 457 13.27 24.04 -14.03
N ILE A 458 14.03 24.41 -15.07
CA ILE A 458 14.78 25.68 -15.08
C ILE A 458 13.90 26.87 -15.49
N ARG A 459 13.28 26.80 -16.67
CA ARG A 459 12.55 27.95 -17.27
C ARG A 459 11.09 28.06 -16.82
N HIS A 460 10.46 26.95 -16.44
CA HIS A 460 9.08 26.80 -15.98
C HIS A 460 8.01 27.53 -16.85
N PRO A 461 7.13 26.80 -17.58
CA PRO A 461 6.13 27.45 -18.42
C PRO A 461 5.17 28.37 -17.63
N PRO A 462 4.73 29.49 -18.21
CA PRO A 462 3.85 30.44 -17.53
C PRO A 462 2.51 29.79 -17.17
N GLY A 463 2.04 30.00 -15.94
CA GLY A 463 0.78 29.45 -15.42
C GLY A 463 0.87 28.04 -14.83
N GLU A 464 2.02 27.38 -14.92
CA GLU A 464 2.24 26.08 -14.28
C GLU A 464 3.05 26.23 -12.98
N PRO A 465 2.88 25.33 -11.98
CA PRO A 465 3.68 25.38 -10.76
C PRO A 465 5.18 25.19 -11.05
N ARG A 466 6.04 25.73 -10.18
CA ARG A 466 7.49 25.50 -10.24
C ARG A 466 7.80 24.07 -9.77
N VAL A 467 8.74 23.42 -10.46
CA VAL A 467 9.31 22.13 -10.05
C VAL A 467 10.72 22.40 -9.57
N GLU A 468 11.02 22.09 -8.32
CA GLU A 468 12.40 22.23 -7.82
C GLU A 468 13.29 21.12 -8.39
N PRO A 469 14.52 21.46 -8.79
CA PRO A 469 15.50 20.45 -9.17
C PRO A 469 15.86 19.58 -7.96
N ASN A 470 15.95 18.27 -8.17
CA ASN A 470 16.27 17.30 -7.12
C ASN A 470 17.22 16.22 -7.65
N ALA A 471 17.76 15.39 -6.74
CA ALA A 471 18.69 14.32 -7.09
C ALA A 471 18.10 13.31 -8.09
N THR A 472 16.78 13.07 -8.06
CA THR A 472 16.10 12.17 -9.00
C THR A 472 16.21 12.67 -10.44
N PHE A 473 15.93 13.96 -10.69
CA PHE A 473 16.03 14.53 -12.03
C PHE A 473 17.45 14.48 -12.57
N TYR A 474 18.45 14.87 -11.78
CA TYR A 474 19.85 14.81 -12.21
C TYR A 474 20.34 13.39 -12.45
N ASN A 475 19.94 12.42 -11.61
CA ASN A 475 20.27 11.02 -11.85
C ASN A 475 19.63 10.47 -13.14
N LEU A 476 18.42 10.91 -13.49
CA LEU A 476 17.80 10.54 -14.76
C LEU A 476 18.52 11.19 -15.96
N LEU A 477 18.96 12.45 -15.85
CA LEU A 477 19.77 13.10 -16.89
C LEU A 477 21.12 12.41 -17.08
N ILE A 478 21.81 12.09 -15.98
CA ILE A 478 23.07 11.33 -15.99
C ILE A 478 22.90 9.97 -16.67
N ARG A 479 21.77 9.30 -16.42
CA ARG A 479 21.44 8.03 -17.07
C ARG A 479 21.11 8.20 -18.56
N ALA A 480 20.45 9.30 -18.93
CA ALA A 480 20.13 9.61 -20.32
C ALA A 480 21.37 10.05 -21.13
N ALA A 481 22.46 10.46 -20.46
CA ALA A 481 23.66 10.97 -21.10
C ALA A 481 24.26 10.00 -22.13
N ASP A 482 24.45 10.51 -23.34
CA ASP A 482 25.03 9.81 -24.48
C ASP A 482 26.55 9.61 -24.35
N THR A 483 27.21 10.46 -23.56
CA THR A 483 28.64 10.42 -23.29
C THR A 483 28.93 10.53 -21.79
N ARG A 484 30.04 9.91 -21.38
CA ARG A 484 30.55 10.05 -20.00
C ARG A 484 30.86 11.50 -19.64
N ASN A 485 31.31 12.30 -20.61
CA ASN A 485 31.59 13.72 -20.39
C ASN A 485 30.30 14.49 -20.10
N ALA A 486 29.24 14.28 -20.88
CA ALA A 486 27.93 14.87 -20.59
C ALA A 486 27.43 14.46 -19.20
N ALA A 487 27.51 13.17 -18.87
CA ALA A 487 27.12 12.64 -17.57
C ALA A 487 27.91 13.28 -16.41
N MET A 488 29.23 13.46 -16.57
CA MET A 488 30.08 14.14 -15.58
C MET A 488 29.74 15.63 -15.46
N MET A 489 29.49 16.32 -16.57
CA MET A 489 29.10 17.73 -16.55
C MET A 489 27.75 17.92 -15.86
N THR A 490 26.77 17.06 -16.11
CA THR A 490 25.47 17.07 -15.41
C THR A 490 25.62 16.80 -13.92
N PHE A 491 26.52 15.89 -13.52
CA PHE A 491 26.84 15.67 -12.11
C PHE A 491 27.44 16.92 -11.45
N LEU A 492 28.41 17.57 -12.10
CA LEU A 492 29.01 18.80 -11.59
C LEU A 492 28.00 19.95 -11.53
N GLU A 493 27.08 20.04 -12.49
CA GLU A 493 25.97 21.00 -12.47
C GLU A 493 25.03 20.77 -11.28
N ALA A 494 24.69 19.52 -10.98
CA ALA A 494 23.90 19.17 -9.80
C ALA A 494 24.59 19.61 -8.50
N CYS A 495 25.89 19.33 -8.38
CA CYS A 495 26.68 19.77 -7.24
C CYS A 495 26.75 21.31 -7.13
N ALA A 496 26.92 22.01 -8.26
CA ALA A 496 26.94 23.46 -8.31
C ALA A 496 25.58 24.09 -7.92
N ALA A 497 24.47 23.39 -8.19
CA ALA A 497 23.13 23.77 -7.76
C ALA A 497 22.83 23.45 -6.28
N GLY A 498 23.77 22.82 -5.55
CA GLY A 498 23.60 22.45 -4.14
C GLY A 498 22.76 21.20 -3.90
N ILE A 499 22.68 20.30 -4.89
CA ILE A 499 21.91 19.06 -4.79
C ILE A 499 22.81 17.93 -4.29
N ASP A 500 22.36 17.26 -3.23
CA ASP A 500 23.03 16.12 -2.65
C ASP A 500 22.97 14.92 -3.60
N MET A 501 24.03 14.76 -4.39
CA MET A 501 24.22 13.61 -5.26
C MET A 501 24.79 12.43 -4.48
N ASN A 502 24.30 11.23 -4.78
CA ASN A 502 24.74 9.99 -4.17
C ASN A 502 26.18 9.63 -4.59
N ILE A 503 26.92 9.05 -3.64
CA ILE A 503 28.33 8.66 -3.85
C ILE A 503 28.45 7.57 -4.92
N GLU A 504 27.46 6.68 -5.04
CA GLU A 504 27.47 5.61 -6.04
C GLU A 504 27.42 6.16 -7.47
N THR A 505 26.71 7.28 -7.70
CA THR A 505 26.69 7.94 -9.01
C THR A 505 28.04 8.56 -9.31
N PHE A 506 28.70 9.19 -8.33
CA PHE A 506 30.07 9.69 -8.50
C PHE A 506 31.07 8.57 -8.82
N GLU A 507 31.02 7.45 -8.10
CA GLU A 507 31.89 6.29 -8.34
C GLU A 507 31.65 5.66 -9.72
N ALA A 508 30.39 5.53 -10.13
CA ALA A 508 30.02 5.05 -11.46
C ALA A 508 30.57 5.97 -12.56
N LEU A 509 30.45 7.29 -12.37
CA LEU A 509 30.98 8.29 -13.31
C LEU A 509 32.50 8.34 -13.34
N CYS A 510 33.18 8.12 -12.22
CA CYS A 510 34.63 8.07 -12.14
C CYS A 510 35.22 6.71 -12.52
N ARG A 511 34.40 5.65 -12.65
CA ARG A 511 34.83 4.25 -12.81
C ARG A 511 35.88 3.86 -11.76
N SER A 512 35.67 4.30 -10.52
CA SER A 512 36.64 4.11 -9.45
C SER A 512 35.95 3.92 -8.11
N ASN A 513 36.32 2.86 -7.41
CA ASN A 513 35.93 2.62 -6.02
C ASN A 513 36.62 3.63 -5.11
N ARG A 514 36.01 4.01 -3.97
CA ARG A 514 36.49 4.96 -2.94
C ARG A 514 38.00 5.19 -2.86
N PHE A 515 38.81 4.12 -2.89
CA PHE A 515 40.27 4.18 -2.77
C PHE A 515 41.02 4.73 -4.01
N GLY A 516 40.48 4.54 -5.22
CA GLY A 516 41.11 4.99 -6.46
C GLY A 516 40.83 6.46 -6.81
N THR A 517 39.65 6.97 -6.46
CA THR A 517 39.21 8.31 -6.85
C THR A 517 39.93 9.39 -6.05
N ILE A 518 40.04 9.25 -4.73
CA ILE A 518 40.77 10.20 -3.88
C ILE A 518 42.26 10.19 -4.23
N SER A 519 42.84 9.01 -4.50
CA SER A 519 44.25 8.89 -4.89
C SER A 519 44.54 9.41 -6.30
N SER A 520 43.59 9.34 -7.24
CA SER A 520 43.78 9.87 -8.60
C SER A 520 43.49 11.37 -8.70
N LEU A 521 42.52 11.88 -7.93
CA LEU A 521 42.28 13.32 -7.77
C LEU A 521 43.45 13.99 -7.03
N SER A 522 44.02 13.35 -5.99
CA SER A 522 45.23 13.88 -5.36
C SER A 522 46.38 13.94 -6.34
N LYS A 523 46.57 12.91 -7.20
CA LYS A 523 47.62 12.90 -8.24
C LYS A 523 47.44 13.95 -9.34
N LYS A 524 46.22 14.47 -9.57
CA LYS A 524 45.90 15.40 -10.67
C LYS A 524 45.72 16.83 -10.23
N LEU A 525 45.47 17.08 -8.94
CA LEU A 525 45.59 18.44 -8.42
C LEU A 525 47.06 18.84 -8.59
N PRO A 526 47.38 20.02 -9.16
CA PRO A 526 48.73 20.54 -9.12
C PRO A 526 49.04 20.75 -7.63
N HIS A 527 49.67 19.76 -7.01
CA HIS A 527 50.19 19.89 -5.68
C HIS A 527 51.12 21.10 -5.71
N GLY A 528 50.78 22.13 -4.95
CA GLY A 528 51.74 23.15 -4.57
C GLY A 528 52.88 22.44 -3.85
N TYR A 529 53.89 21.99 -4.60
CA TYR A 529 55.09 21.33 -4.09
C TYR A 529 56.04 22.33 -3.42
N GLN A 530 55.53 23.37 -2.76
CA GLN A 530 56.38 24.31 -2.01
C GLN A 530 56.83 23.77 -0.64
N ALA A 531 56.68 22.47 -0.32
CA ALA A 531 57.01 21.97 1.02
C ALA A 531 57.65 20.57 1.10
N SER A 532 58.27 20.05 0.03
CA SER A 532 59.04 18.80 0.12
C SER A 532 60.54 19.07 0.22
N LYS A 533 61.20 18.53 1.25
CA LYS A 533 62.68 18.53 1.39
C LYS A 533 63.41 17.92 0.18
N LEU A 534 62.72 17.07 -0.60
CA LEU A 534 63.29 16.40 -1.76
C LEU A 534 63.52 17.40 -2.92
N ASP A 535 62.70 18.45 -3.03
CA ASP A 535 62.84 19.45 -4.09
C ASP A 535 64.08 20.33 -3.93
N GLN A 536 64.57 20.51 -2.70
CA GLN A 536 65.83 21.22 -2.45
C GLN A 536 67.07 20.45 -2.94
N GLN A 537 66.93 19.16 -3.26
CA GLN A 537 68.04 18.30 -3.70
C GLN A 537 68.09 18.09 -5.22
N ILE A 538 67.03 18.45 -5.94
CA ILE A 538 66.95 18.32 -7.41
C ILE A 538 67.68 19.53 -8.02
N ARG A 539 68.66 19.28 -8.89
CA ARG A 539 69.43 20.38 -9.52
C ARG A 539 68.65 21.07 -10.62
N ILE A 540 67.64 20.40 -11.17
CA ILE A 540 66.77 20.96 -12.19
C ILE A 540 65.78 21.99 -11.59
N PRO A 541 65.72 23.22 -12.15
CA PRO A 541 64.78 24.26 -11.75
C PRO A 541 63.31 23.84 -11.77
N ALA A 542 62.48 24.50 -10.95
CA ALA A 542 61.08 24.12 -10.75
C ALA A 542 60.20 24.31 -12.00
N ASP A 543 60.62 25.18 -12.91
CA ASP A 543 59.99 25.53 -14.19
C ASP A 543 60.40 24.61 -15.35
N ALA A 544 61.32 23.67 -15.12
CA ALA A 544 61.73 22.71 -16.14
C ALA A 544 60.70 21.59 -16.35
N ASP A 545 60.87 20.88 -17.47
CA ASP A 545 60.02 19.76 -17.88
C ASP A 545 59.92 18.67 -16.79
N ALA A 546 58.69 18.22 -16.52
CA ALA A 546 58.39 17.24 -15.48
C ALA A 546 59.04 15.86 -15.74
N HIS A 547 59.29 15.50 -16.99
CA HIS A 547 59.96 14.25 -17.36
C HIS A 547 61.44 14.27 -16.97
N LEU A 548 62.15 15.35 -17.27
CA LEU A 548 63.56 15.53 -16.85
C LEU A 548 63.70 15.49 -15.33
N ARG A 549 62.79 16.16 -14.60
CA ARG A 549 62.78 16.11 -13.13
C ARG A 549 62.48 14.71 -12.58
N ARG A 550 61.60 13.95 -13.24
CA ARG A 550 61.30 12.56 -12.88
C ARG A 550 62.52 11.65 -13.09
N GLU A 551 63.24 11.82 -14.20
CA GLU A 551 64.45 11.05 -14.50
C GLU A 551 65.56 11.32 -13.48
N GLU A 552 65.81 12.59 -13.11
CA GLU A 552 66.80 12.93 -12.09
C GLU A 552 66.40 12.37 -10.71
N ALA A 553 65.12 12.45 -10.34
CA ALA A 553 64.61 11.87 -9.10
C ALA A 553 64.70 10.34 -9.06
N MET A 554 64.54 9.66 -10.21
CA MET A 554 64.72 8.21 -10.33
C MET A 554 66.20 7.82 -10.22
N ARG A 555 67.10 8.61 -10.82
CA ARG A 555 68.56 8.44 -10.70
C ARG A 555 69.03 8.61 -9.26
N LEU A 556 68.53 9.61 -8.54
CA LEU A 556 68.79 9.80 -7.11
C LEU A 556 68.32 8.64 -6.22
N ARG A 557 67.32 7.88 -6.68
CA ARG A 557 66.76 6.71 -5.97
C ARG A 557 67.43 5.39 -6.35
N GLY A 558 68.45 5.41 -7.23
CA GLY A 558 69.15 4.20 -7.68
C GLY A 558 68.26 3.20 -8.43
N LYS A 559 67.18 3.67 -9.07
CA LYS A 559 66.28 2.80 -9.85
C LYS A 559 66.72 2.79 -11.32
N PRO A 560 66.77 1.62 -11.98
CA PRO A 560 67.12 1.54 -13.40
C PRO A 560 66.09 2.31 -14.24
N LEU A 561 66.59 3.05 -15.23
CA LEU A 561 65.80 3.74 -16.23
C LEU A 561 65.52 2.74 -17.35
N VAL A 562 64.24 2.45 -17.59
CA VAL A 562 63.83 1.65 -18.74
C VAL A 562 63.26 2.64 -19.75
N ASP A 563 64.00 2.87 -20.83
CA ASP A 563 63.49 3.55 -22.02
C ASP A 563 62.38 2.68 -22.64
N SER A 564 61.34 3.35 -23.14
CA SER A 564 60.32 2.84 -24.08
C SER A 564 60.82 1.91 -25.19
N THR A 565 62.09 1.93 -25.57
CA THR A 565 62.69 1.00 -26.55
C THR A 565 63.19 -0.33 -25.95
N GLY A 566 63.18 -0.48 -24.63
CA GLY A 566 63.45 -1.75 -23.93
C GLY A 566 64.92 -2.09 -23.71
N GLU A 567 65.86 -1.20 -24.07
CA GLU A 567 67.24 -1.31 -23.57
C GLU A 567 67.33 -0.70 -22.16
N VAL A 568 68.00 -1.42 -21.26
CA VAL A 568 68.24 -1.01 -19.88
C VAL A 568 69.68 -0.48 -19.82
N ASP A 569 69.83 0.80 -19.47
CA ASP A 569 71.12 1.42 -19.13
C ASP A 569 71.52 1.15 -17.67
#